data_AF-A0A1Z5L9A2-F1
#
_entry.id   AF-A0A1Z5L9A2-F1
#
_cell.length_a   1.000
_cell.length_b   1.000
_cell.length_c   1.000
_cell.angle_alpha   90.00
_cell.angle_beta   90.00
_cell.angle_gamma   90.00
#
_symmetry.space_group_name_H-M   'P 1'
#
loop_
_entity.id
_entity.type
_entity.pdbx_description
1 polymer ?
#
loop_
_entity_poly.entity_id
_entity_poly.type
_entity_poly.pdbx_seq_one_letter_code
_entity_poly.pdbx_strand_id
1 'polypeptide(L)'
;MYSSLSSDSNNCGDYQKLPFYRGLKLYEAGCVDNVLQVGFHLSGTVTTPKSPNVPGAGYPAEPERKYRISISFDRCKITSVTCTCDTHDIFWCQHVVSLAIYRIRNADSVRLRVPISETLLQLDREQLQKLLQYLIAEHHTEVLPTAQRLADEILQSRSLINRIAGAPDPTAGAAAEEDHSWHLDEEQVSEQV
;
A
#
# COMPACT_ATOMS: atom_id res chain seq x y z
N MET A 1 29.22 -11.83 19.07
CA MET A 1 30.38 -12.05 18.21
C MET A 1 30.07 -11.41 16.87
N TYR A 2 30.66 -10.23 16.62
CA TYR A 2 30.50 -9.52 15.35
C TYR A 2 31.42 -10.19 14.33
N SER A 3 30.85 -10.88 13.35
CA SER A 3 31.63 -11.40 12.23
C SER A 3 31.87 -10.30 11.21
N SER A 4 33.15 -10.08 10.96
CA SER A 4 33.74 -9.09 10.07
C SER A 4 33.41 -9.42 8.61
N LEU A 5 32.99 -8.41 7.85
CA LEU A 5 32.77 -8.48 6.41
C LEU A 5 34.09 -8.77 5.69
N SER A 6 34.28 -10.01 5.23
CA SER A 6 35.28 -10.32 4.22
C SER A 6 34.88 -9.66 2.90
N SER A 7 35.77 -8.80 2.41
CA SER A 7 35.58 -8.02 1.19
C SER A 7 35.84 -8.89 -0.04
N ASP A 8 34.77 -9.36 -0.69
CA ASP A 8 34.84 -9.85 -2.07
C ASP A 8 34.49 -8.70 -3.03
N SER A 9 35.53 -7.96 -3.37
CA SER A 9 35.52 -6.87 -4.35
C SER A 9 35.43 -7.41 -5.78
N ASN A 10 34.27 -7.96 -6.17
CA ASN A 10 33.92 -8.14 -7.60
C ASN A 10 32.42 -8.32 -7.94
N ASN A 11 31.47 -8.14 -7.00
CA ASN A 11 30.02 -8.31 -7.29
C ASN A 11 29.14 -7.08 -7.00
N CYS A 12 29.74 -5.88 -6.91
CA CYS A 12 29.07 -4.65 -6.47
C CYS A 12 27.93 -4.17 -7.41
N GLY A 13 27.94 -4.57 -8.68
CA GLY A 13 26.99 -4.10 -9.69
C GLY A 13 25.59 -4.72 -9.62
N ASP A 14 25.46 -5.97 -9.14
CA ASP A 14 24.18 -6.68 -9.20
C ASP A 14 23.27 -6.41 -8.00
N TYR A 15 23.82 -6.14 -6.82
CA TYR A 15 23.03 -5.72 -5.65
C TYR A 15 22.26 -4.42 -5.90
N GLN A 16 22.81 -3.49 -6.68
CA GLN A 16 22.15 -2.22 -7.02
C GLN A 16 20.87 -2.42 -7.85
N LYS A 17 20.65 -3.60 -8.43
CA LYS A 17 19.43 -3.94 -9.18
C LYS A 17 18.32 -4.49 -8.29
N LEU A 18 18.61 -4.89 -7.04
CA LEU A 18 17.60 -5.46 -6.16
C LEU A 18 16.51 -4.43 -5.81
N PRO A 19 15.24 -4.86 -5.67
CA PRO A 19 14.13 -3.98 -5.34
C PRO A 19 14.39 -3.14 -4.08
N PHE A 20 15.11 -3.70 -3.10
CA PHE A 20 15.45 -2.99 -1.87
C PHE A 20 16.26 -1.72 -2.13
N TYR A 21 17.38 -1.80 -2.83
CA TYR A 21 18.24 -0.65 -3.07
C TYR A 21 17.58 0.38 -4.00
N ARG A 22 16.77 -0.08 -4.96
CA ARG A 22 15.98 0.84 -5.81
C ARG A 22 14.92 1.56 -5.00
N GLY A 23 14.22 0.85 -4.11
CA GLY A 23 13.23 1.44 -3.21
C GLY A 23 13.85 2.45 -2.24
N LEU A 24 15.03 2.12 -1.68
CA LEU A 24 15.78 3.04 -0.83
C LEU A 24 16.15 4.34 -1.57
N LYS A 25 16.62 4.24 -2.83
CA LYS A 25 16.91 5.42 -3.66
C LYS A 25 15.66 6.28 -3.91
N LEU A 26 14.51 5.66 -4.17
CA LEU A 26 13.24 6.40 -4.34
C LEU A 26 12.84 7.13 -3.05
N TYR A 27 12.99 6.48 -1.90
CA TYR A 27 12.76 7.12 -0.61
C TYR A 27 13.70 8.31 -0.39
N GLU A 28 15.00 8.14 -0.61
CA GLU A 28 16.01 9.18 -0.41
C GLU A 28 15.86 10.35 -1.38
N ALA A 29 15.35 10.09 -2.59
CA ALA A 29 15.00 11.12 -3.57
C ALA A 29 13.71 11.88 -3.26
N GLY A 30 13.00 11.55 -2.16
CA GLY A 30 11.77 12.22 -1.77
C GLY A 30 10.57 11.87 -2.65
N CYS A 31 10.57 10.70 -3.28
CA CYS A 31 9.55 10.30 -4.24
C CYS A 31 8.26 9.70 -3.62
N VAL A 32 8.10 9.76 -2.29
CA VAL A 32 6.98 9.14 -1.56
C VAL A 32 6.04 10.22 -1.05
N ASP A 33 4.78 10.16 -1.48
CA ASP A 33 3.75 11.16 -1.22
C ASP A 33 2.45 10.52 -0.72
N ASN A 34 1.53 11.35 -0.22
CA ASN A 34 0.17 10.97 0.17
C ASN A 34 0.11 9.77 1.12
N VAL A 35 1.07 9.71 2.07
CA VAL A 35 1.16 8.60 3.02
C VAL A 35 0.09 8.73 4.09
N LEU A 36 -0.74 7.70 4.22
CA LEU A 36 -1.81 7.62 5.21
C LEU A 36 -1.79 6.26 5.88
N GLN A 37 -1.88 6.24 7.21
CA GLN A 37 -2.17 5.02 7.93
C GLN A 37 -3.50 5.13 8.69
N VAL A 38 -4.37 4.15 8.44
CA VAL A 38 -5.65 3.96 9.13
C VAL A 38 -5.66 2.53 9.66
N GLY A 39 -5.75 2.39 10.98
CA GLY A 39 -5.60 1.11 11.67
C GLY A 39 -4.38 0.33 11.18
N PHE A 40 -4.63 -0.87 10.68
CA PHE A 40 -3.63 -1.81 10.18
C PHE A 40 -3.31 -1.65 8.69
N HIS A 41 -3.79 -0.58 8.05
CA HIS A 41 -3.60 -0.34 6.62
C HIS A 41 -2.79 0.92 6.38
N LEU A 42 -1.67 0.79 5.67
CA LEU A 42 -0.85 1.90 5.19
C LEU A 42 -1.03 2.04 3.68
N SER A 43 -1.31 3.25 3.23
CA SER A 43 -1.33 3.59 1.81
C SER A 43 -0.38 4.75 1.51
N GLY A 44 0.03 4.84 0.25
CA GLY A 44 0.87 5.92 -0.24
C GLY A 44 1.00 5.90 -1.75
N THR A 45 1.61 6.95 -2.29
CA THR A 45 1.95 7.05 -3.71
C THR A 45 3.45 7.16 -3.86
N VAL A 46 4.04 6.46 -4.84
CA VAL A 46 5.45 6.61 -5.19
C VAL A 46 5.56 7.07 -6.63
N THR A 47 6.32 8.13 -6.85
CA THR A 47 6.53 8.72 -8.16
C THR A 47 7.89 8.30 -8.70
N THR A 48 7.96 7.60 -9.83
CA THR A 48 9.24 7.25 -10.44
C THR A 48 9.67 8.32 -11.44
N PRO A 49 10.82 8.99 -11.21
CA PRO A 49 11.32 10.01 -12.11
C PRO A 49 11.71 9.40 -13.47
N LYS A 50 11.71 10.24 -14.51
CA LYS A 50 12.06 9.87 -15.88
C LYS A 50 13.38 9.10 -15.92
N SER A 51 13.41 7.97 -16.60
CA SER A 51 14.68 7.33 -16.96
C SER A 51 15.52 8.36 -17.71
N PRO A 52 16.79 8.61 -17.32
CA PRO A 52 17.63 9.53 -18.04
C PRO A 52 17.74 9.06 -19.50
N ASN A 53 17.38 9.94 -20.44
CA ASN A 53 17.50 9.66 -21.87
C ASN A 53 18.87 9.06 -22.15
N VAL A 54 18.90 7.81 -22.62
CA VAL A 54 20.13 7.25 -23.19
C VAL A 54 20.34 7.98 -24.52
N PRO A 55 21.40 8.80 -24.67
CA PRO A 55 21.64 9.49 -25.93
C PRO A 55 21.82 8.44 -27.04
N GLY A 56 20.88 8.41 -27.99
CA GLY A 56 20.88 7.47 -29.13
C GLY A 56 19.64 6.58 -29.25
N ALA A 57 18.80 6.46 -28.22
CA ALA A 57 17.52 5.77 -28.31
C ALA A 57 16.45 6.76 -28.81
N GLY A 58 16.07 6.69 -30.09
CA GLY A 58 15.10 7.59 -30.74
C GLY A 58 13.64 7.48 -30.25
N TYR A 59 13.43 7.08 -29.00
CA TYR A 59 12.12 6.98 -28.36
C TYR A 59 11.83 8.23 -27.54
N PRO A 60 10.59 8.75 -27.55
CA PRO A 60 10.20 9.84 -26.67
C PRO A 60 10.39 9.43 -25.21
N ALA A 61 10.92 10.34 -24.39
CA ALA A 61 11.12 10.11 -22.96
C ALA A 61 9.80 9.68 -22.31
N GLU A 62 9.81 8.56 -21.59
CA GLU A 62 8.60 8.10 -20.90
C GLU A 62 8.15 9.13 -19.85
N PRO A 63 6.83 9.38 -19.74
CA PRO A 63 6.31 10.31 -18.74
C PRO A 63 6.57 9.80 -17.32
N GLU A 64 6.60 10.74 -16.37
CA GLU A 64 6.61 10.43 -14.95
C GLU A 64 5.41 9.54 -14.59
N ARG A 65 5.67 8.42 -13.91
CA ARG A 65 4.64 7.46 -13.52
C ARG A 65 4.45 7.49 -12.00
N LYS A 66 3.18 7.47 -11.58
CA LYS A 66 2.78 7.38 -10.18
C LYS A 66 2.18 6.02 -9.90
N TYR A 67 2.66 5.38 -8.85
CA TYR A 67 2.19 4.08 -8.39
C TYR A 67 1.47 4.24 -7.06
N ARG A 68 0.26 3.69 -6.96
CA ARG A 68 -0.48 3.61 -5.70
C ARG A 68 -0.11 2.30 -5.00
N ILE A 69 0.21 2.39 -3.72
CA ILE A 69 0.63 1.25 -2.92
C ILE A 69 -0.23 1.16 -1.66
N SER A 70 -0.61 -0.06 -1.30
CA SER A 70 -1.19 -0.39 0.00
C SER A 70 -0.43 -1.55 0.66
N ILE A 71 -0.29 -1.47 1.98
CA ILE A 71 0.38 -2.45 2.82
C ILE A 71 -0.51 -2.70 4.03
N SER A 72 -0.83 -3.97 4.28
CA SER A 72 -1.60 -4.38 5.46
C SER A 72 -0.67 -5.03 6.49
N PHE A 73 -0.95 -4.78 7.76
CA PHE A 73 -0.18 -5.29 8.89
C PHE A 73 -1.03 -6.16 9.81
N ASP A 74 -0.41 -7.11 10.47
CA ASP A 74 -0.95 -7.78 11.64
C ASP A 74 0.21 -8.25 12.52
N ARG A 75 0.11 -8.10 13.85
CA ARG A 75 1.12 -8.56 14.83
C ARG A 75 2.57 -8.27 14.40
N CYS A 76 2.83 -7.02 13.98
CA CYS A 76 4.11 -6.52 13.49
C CYS A 76 4.65 -7.16 12.20
N LYS A 77 3.82 -7.90 11.46
CA LYS A 77 4.13 -8.51 10.16
C LYS A 77 3.33 -7.83 9.07
N ILE A 78 3.89 -7.78 7.87
CA ILE A 78 3.17 -7.39 6.66
C ILE A 78 2.41 -8.62 6.17
N THR A 79 1.09 -8.52 6.02
CA THR A 79 0.20 -9.64 5.67
C THR A 79 -0.23 -9.60 4.20
N SER A 80 -0.26 -8.42 3.60
CA SER A 80 -0.51 -8.23 2.19
C SER A 80 0.08 -6.92 1.69
N VAL A 81 0.39 -6.89 0.40
CA VAL A 81 0.81 -5.69 -0.31
C VAL A 81 0.10 -5.62 -1.65
N THR A 82 -0.16 -4.41 -2.13
CA THR A 82 -0.67 -4.17 -3.48
C THR A 82 0.03 -2.96 -4.04
N CYS A 83 0.47 -3.03 -5.29
CA CYS A 83 1.07 -1.91 -6.00
C CYS A 83 0.52 -1.88 -7.42
N THR A 84 0.19 -0.71 -7.94
CA THR A 84 -0.31 -0.55 -9.32
C THR A 84 0.80 -0.60 -10.38
N CYS A 85 1.93 -1.26 -10.09
CA CYS A 85 3.01 -1.44 -11.06
C CYS A 85 2.88 -2.80 -11.74
N ASP A 86 3.45 -2.92 -12.94
CA ASP A 86 3.31 -4.13 -13.75
C ASP A 86 4.16 -5.33 -13.25
N THR A 87 4.87 -5.17 -12.13
CA THR A 87 5.69 -6.24 -11.55
C THR A 87 4.84 -7.14 -10.66
N HIS A 88 4.11 -8.06 -11.31
CA HIS A 88 3.16 -8.96 -10.66
C HIS A 88 3.82 -10.21 -10.03
N ASP A 89 5.05 -10.53 -10.44
CA ASP A 89 5.74 -11.77 -10.04
C ASP A 89 6.70 -11.59 -8.84
N ILE A 90 6.77 -10.39 -8.24
CA ILE A 90 7.58 -10.14 -7.05
C ILE A 90 6.72 -9.55 -5.94
N PHE A 91 6.79 -10.16 -4.75
CA PHE A 91 6.07 -9.69 -3.57
C PHE A 91 6.55 -8.31 -3.11
N TRP A 92 7.81 -7.94 -3.38
CA TRP A 92 8.43 -6.72 -2.90
C TRP A 92 9.02 -5.88 -4.02
N CYS A 93 8.17 -5.16 -4.76
CA CYS A 93 8.67 -4.19 -5.73
C CYS A 93 9.31 -2.98 -5.03
N GLN A 94 10.13 -2.22 -5.78
CA GLN A 94 10.81 -1.03 -5.25
C GLN A 94 9.86 0.01 -4.64
N HIS A 95 8.61 0.11 -5.11
CA HIS A 95 7.63 1.05 -4.60
C HIS A 95 7.10 0.65 -3.21
N VAL A 96 6.83 -0.65 -3.02
CA VAL A 96 6.45 -1.22 -1.72
C VAL A 96 7.58 -1.01 -0.71
N VAL A 97 8.82 -1.30 -1.11
CA VAL A 97 9.98 -1.09 -0.25
C VAL A 97 10.14 0.39 0.13
N SER A 98 10.00 1.30 -0.84
CA SER A 98 10.09 2.75 -0.61
C SER A 98 9.05 3.24 0.41
N LEU A 99 7.78 2.81 0.28
CA LEU A 99 6.71 3.17 1.21
C LEU A 99 6.95 2.56 2.61
N ALA A 100 7.43 1.31 2.70
CA ALA A 100 7.76 0.68 3.97
C ALA A 100 8.90 1.41 4.70
N ILE A 101 9.98 1.75 3.99
CA ILE A 101 11.10 2.54 4.53
C ILE A 101 10.61 3.92 4.98
N TYR A 102 9.79 4.59 4.17
CA TYR A 102 9.22 5.89 4.51
C TYR A 102 8.49 5.82 5.84
N ARG A 103 7.66 4.79 6.02
CA ARG A 103 6.91 4.62 7.25
C ARG A 103 7.81 4.38 8.47
N ILE A 104 8.85 3.55 8.34
CA ILE A 104 9.79 3.25 9.43
C ILE A 104 10.54 4.52 9.85
N ARG A 105 11.05 5.29 8.87
CA ARG A 105 11.89 6.47 9.13
C ARG A 105 11.10 7.72 9.53
N ASN A 106 9.81 7.77 9.24
CA ASN A 106 8.92 8.89 9.55
C ASN A 106 7.78 8.47 10.48
N ALA A 107 8.04 7.60 11.46
CA ALA A 107 7.03 7.02 12.33
C ALA A 107 6.18 8.08 13.06
N ASP A 108 6.80 9.16 13.52
CA ASP A 108 6.12 10.26 14.23
C ASP A 108 5.32 11.16 13.28
N SER A 109 5.77 11.33 12.04
CA SER A 109 5.08 12.14 11.04
C SER A 109 3.87 11.41 10.45
N VAL A 110 3.95 10.08 10.27
CA VAL A 110 2.84 9.26 9.78
C VAL A 110 1.94 8.88 10.95
N ARG A 111 1.01 9.78 11.28
CA ARG A 111 0.05 9.57 12.37
C ARG A 111 -0.81 8.33 12.12
N LEU A 112 -0.73 7.39 13.06
CA LEU A 112 -1.64 6.24 13.13
C LEU A 112 -3.04 6.73 13.53
N ARG A 113 -4.02 6.44 12.68
CA ARG A 113 -5.45 6.67 12.96
C ARG A 113 -6.12 5.37 13.38
N VAL A 114 -7.21 5.47 14.12
CA VAL A 114 -8.08 4.32 14.40
C VAL A 114 -8.63 3.71 13.10
N PRO A 115 -9.07 2.44 13.10
CA PRO A 115 -9.77 1.86 11.97
C PRO A 115 -10.92 2.76 11.48
N ILE A 116 -11.22 2.71 10.19
CA ILE A 116 -12.21 3.60 9.58
C ILE A 116 -13.60 3.35 10.16
N SER A 117 -13.93 2.10 10.55
CA SER A 117 -15.18 1.78 11.24
C SER A 117 -15.37 2.62 12.50
N GLU A 118 -14.33 2.80 13.31
CA GLU A 118 -14.37 3.64 14.52
C GLU A 118 -14.61 5.12 14.19
N THR A 119 -14.06 5.60 13.07
CA THR A 119 -14.35 6.96 12.59
C THR A 119 -15.80 7.09 12.14
N LEU A 120 -16.31 6.12 11.38
CA LEU A 120 -17.69 6.09 10.89
C LEU A 120 -18.70 6.02 12.03
N LEU A 121 -18.39 5.30 13.13
CA LEU A 121 -19.23 5.22 14.32
C LEU A 121 -19.39 6.56 15.05
N GLN A 122 -18.45 7.49 14.88
CA GLN A 122 -18.51 8.83 15.48
C GLN A 122 -19.34 9.82 14.65
N LEU A 123 -19.67 9.49 13.40
CA LEU A 123 -20.41 10.38 12.50
C LEU A 123 -21.92 10.20 12.67
N ASP A 124 -22.64 11.32 12.72
CA ASP A 124 -24.10 11.28 12.67
C ASP A 124 -24.62 10.96 11.25
N ARG A 125 -25.94 10.81 11.11
CA ARG A 125 -26.59 10.48 9.84
C ARG A 125 -26.28 11.49 8.73
N GLU A 126 -26.31 12.79 9.03
CA GLU A 126 -26.07 13.84 8.03
C GLU A 126 -24.60 13.87 7.61
N GLN A 127 -23.69 13.67 8.55
CA GLN A 127 -22.25 13.58 8.32
C GLN A 127 -21.88 12.33 7.50
N LEU A 128 -22.47 11.17 7.79
CA LEU A 128 -22.30 9.94 7.00
C LEU A 128 -22.80 10.13 5.56
N GLN A 129 -23.97 10.74 5.39
CA GLN A 129 -24.51 11.04 4.06
C GLN A 129 -23.59 12.00 3.30
N LYS A 130 -23.10 13.04 3.97
CA LYS A 130 -22.15 14.00 3.39
C LYS A 130 -20.85 13.30 2.98
N LEU A 131 -20.26 12.48 3.84
CA LEU A 131 -19.05 11.72 3.53
C LEU A 131 -19.23 10.90 2.24
N LEU A 132 -20.32 10.16 2.12
CA LEU A 132 -20.60 9.35 0.93
C LEU A 132 -20.81 10.21 -0.33
N GLN A 133 -21.53 11.33 -0.21
CA GLN A 133 -21.75 12.26 -1.32
C GLN A 133 -20.44 12.86 -1.84
N TYR A 134 -19.55 13.29 -0.96
CA TYR A 134 -18.24 13.82 -1.34
C TYR A 134 -17.35 12.73 -1.94
N LEU A 135 -17.36 11.51 -1.39
CA LEU A 135 -16.61 10.38 -1.95
C LEU A 135 -17.06 10.07 -3.39
N ILE A 136 -18.37 10.04 -3.64
CA ILE A 136 -18.92 9.84 -4.97
C ILE A 136 -18.55 11.01 -5.89
N ALA A 137 -18.67 12.26 -5.44
CA ALA A 137 -18.32 13.41 -6.25
C ALA A 137 -16.85 13.38 -6.71
N GLU A 138 -15.93 13.03 -5.81
CA GLU A 138 -14.49 13.01 -6.06
C GLU A 138 -14.06 11.83 -6.94
N HIS A 139 -14.67 10.65 -6.78
CA HIS A 139 -14.25 9.41 -7.46
C HIS A 139 -15.35 8.77 -8.31
N HIS A 140 -16.31 9.55 -8.83
CA HIS A 140 -17.51 9.03 -9.50
C HIS A 140 -17.21 8.02 -10.62
N THR A 141 -16.11 8.16 -11.35
CA THR A 141 -15.71 7.21 -12.40
C THR A 141 -15.33 5.82 -11.86
N GLU A 142 -14.77 5.75 -10.65
CA GLU A 142 -14.30 4.51 -10.02
C GLU A 142 -15.36 3.90 -9.08
N VAL A 143 -16.13 4.73 -8.37
CA VAL A 143 -16.99 4.26 -7.26
C VAL A 143 -18.48 4.22 -7.59
N LEU A 144 -18.97 5.03 -8.54
CA LEU A 144 -20.42 5.20 -8.76
C LEU A 144 -21.16 3.88 -9.08
N PRO A 145 -20.65 3.00 -9.98
CA PRO A 145 -21.34 1.74 -10.27
C PRO A 145 -21.50 0.86 -9.02
N THR A 146 -20.46 0.78 -8.19
CA THR A 146 -20.48 0.02 -6.93
C THR A 146 -21.41 0.66 -5.91
N ALA A 147 -21.36 1.99 -5.76
CA ALA A 147 -22.19 2.73 -4.83
C ALA A 147 -23.69 2.58 -5.17
N GLN A 148 -24.05 2.68 -6.45
CA GLN A 148 -25.45 2.51 -6.89
C GLN A 148 -25.94 1.09 -6.61
N ARG A 149 -25.15 0.06 -6.95
CA ARG A 149 -25.50 -1.34 -6.65
C ARG A 149 -25.74 -1.56 -5.16
N LEU A 150 -24.87 -1.03 -4.29
CA LEU A 150 -25.03 -1.14 -2.84
C LEU A 150 -26.27 -0.39 -2.35
N ALA A 151 -26.56 0.79 -2.89
CA ALA A 151 -27.76 1.55 -2.56
C ALA A 151 -29.04 0.77 -2.93
N ASP A 152 -29.08 0.17 -4.12
CA ASP A 152 -30.20 -0.66 -4.56
C ASP A 152 -30.40 -1.89 -3.66
N GLU A 153 -29.32 -2.55 -3.25
CA GLU A 153 -29.37 -3.67 -2.29
C GLU A 153 -29.89 -3.24 -0.92
N ILE A 154 -29.46 -2.09 -0.39
CA ILE A 154 -29.94 -1.57 0.90
C ILE A 154 -31.42 -1.21 0.84
N LEU A 155 -31.89 -0.62 -0.27
CA LEU A 155 -33.31 -0.28 -0.43
C LEU A 155 -34.22 -1.52 -0.51
N GLN A 156 -33.68 -2.68 -0.86
CA GLN A 156 -34.41 -3.95 -0.86
C GLN A 156 -34.46 -4.55 0.56
N SER A 157 -35.63 -4.53 1.20
CA SER A 157 -35.80 -4.97 2.60
C SER A 157 -35.36 -6.41 2.91
N ARG A 158 -35.26 -7.29 1.90
CA ARG A 158 -34.91 -8.71 2.07
C ARG A 158 -33.45 -9.04 1.71
N SER A 159 -32.65 -8.07 1.30
CA SER A 159 -31.25 -8.26 0.92
C SER A 159 -30.39 -8.74 2.11
N LEU A 160 -29.26 -9.38 1.81
CA LEU A 160 -28.33 -9.87 2.83
C LEU A 160 -27.65 -8.72 3.59
N ILE A 161 -27.38 -7.60 2.90
CA ILE A 161 -26.72 -6.43 3.50
C ILE A 161 -27.53 -5.85 4.68
N ASN A 162 -28.86 -5.94 4.64
CA ASN A 162 -29.75 -5.51 5.72
C ASN A 162 -29.85 -6.51 6.89
N ARG A 163 -29.28 -7.71 6.75
CA ARG A 163 -29.30 -8.76 7.80
C ARG A 163 -28.03 -8.80 8.63
N ILE A 164 -26.99 -8.10 8.20
CA ILE A 164 -25.71 -8.01 8.89
C ILE A 164 -25.53 -6.61 9.48
N ALA A 165 -24.70 -6.50 10.52
CA ALA A 165 -24.46 -5.21 11.18
C ALA A 165 -23.65 -4.23 10.31
N GLY A 166 -22.84 -4.76 9.40
CA GLY A 166 -22.00 -3.97 8.50
C GLY A 166 -21.05 -4.86 7.69
N ALA A 167 -20.39 -4.26 6.69
CA ALA A 167 -19.31 -4.91 5.97
C ALA A 167 -18.05 -5.01 6.85
N PRO A 168 -17.17 -6.00 6.62
CA PRO A 168 -15.88 -6.08 7.31
C PRO A 168 -15.03 -4.84 7.01
N ASP A 169 -14.39 -4.29 8.05
CA ASP A 169 -13.53 -3.12 7.94
C ASP A 169 -12.13 -3.54 7.44
N PRO A 170 -11.68 -3.10 6.25
CA PRO A 170 -10.36 -3.45 5.72
C PRO A 170 -9.18 -2.86 6.49
N THR A 171 -9.42 -1.95 7.43
CA THR A 171 -8.43 -1.27 8.26
C THR A 171 -8.39 -1.77 9.71
N ALA A 172 -9.33 -2.63 10.12
CA ALA A 172 -9.46 -3.13 11.49
C ALA A 172 -8.46 -4.24 11.85
N GLY A 173 -7.78 -4.84 10.86
CA GLY A 173 -6.88 -5.98 11.09
C GLY A 173 -7.63 -7.29 11.36
N ALA A 174 -6.89 -8.39 11.47
CA ALA A 174 -7.44 -9.70 11.79
C ALA A 174 -7.82 -9.82 13.29
N ALA A 175 -8.68 -10.77 13.62
CA ALA A 175 -9.00 -11.06 15.01
C ALA A 175 -7.78 -11.66 15.76
N ALA A 176 -7.70 -11.46 17.08
CA ALA A 176 -6.56 -11.94 17.87
C ALA A 176 -6.35 -13.47 17.79
N GLU A 177 -7.44 -14.21 17.62
CA GLU A 177 -7.49 -15.69 17.55
C GLU A 177 -7.26 -16.25 16.13
N GLU A 178 -7.24 -15.39 15.10
CA GLU A 178 -6.96 -15.83 13.73
C GLU A 178 -5.47 -16.07 13.53
N ASP A 179 -5.11 -17.03 12.67
CA ASP A 179 -3.72 -17.22 12.24
C ASP A 179 -3.28 -16.05 11.35
N HIS A 180 -2.06 -15.57 11.56
CA HIS A 180 -1.46 -14.54 10.73
C HIS A 180 -0.52 -15.14 9.70
N SER A 181 -0.75 -14.82 8.43
CA SER A 181 0.23 -15.06 7.38
C SER A 181 1.27 -13.92 7.39
N TRP A 182 2.56 -14.29 7.36
CA TRP A 182 3.58 -13.32 6.98
C TRP A 182 3.65 -13.32 5.45
N HIS A 183 3.51 -12.15 4.82
CA HIS A 183 3.74 -11.95 3.40
C HIS A 183 5.24 -11.94 3.08
N LEU A 184 5.91 -13.02 3.45
CA LEU A 184 7.31 -13.28 3.21
C LEU A 184 7.45 -14.42 2.22
N ASP A 185 8.28 -14.22 1.21
CA ASP A 185 8.77 -15.31 0.37
C ASP A 185 9.89 -16.04 1.12
N GLU A 186 9.52 -17.07 1.88
CA GLU A 186 10.47 -17.86 2.69
C GLU A 186 11.54 -18.54 1.82
N GLU A 187 11.21 -18.93 0.58
CA GLU A 187 12.14 -19.57 -0.34
C GLU A 187 13.25 -18.59 -0.75
N GLN A 188 12.90 -17.37 -1.16
CA GLN A 188 13.90 -16.34 -1.49
C GLN A 188 14.78 -15.92 -0.32
N VAL A 189 14.25 -15.93 0.91
CA VAL A 189 15.04 -15.62 2.12
C VAL A 189 16.01 -16.74 2.47
N SER A 190 15.62 -18.00 2.26
CA SER A 190 16.46 -19.16 2.58
C SER A 190 17.67 -19.32 1.65
N GLU A 191 17.57 -18.89 0.39
CA GLU A 191 18.66 -19.00 -0.59
C GLU A 191 19.77 -17.95 -0.42
N GLN A 192 19.59 -16.96 0.46
CA GLN A 192 20.52 -15.84 0.65
C GLN A 192 21.33 -15.91 1.96
N VAL A 193 21.26 -17.01 2.71
CA VAL A 193 21.97 -17.21 4.00
C VAL A 193 23.06 -18.27 3.90
#